data_AF-A0A6M2E2R9-F1
#
_entry.id   AF-A0A6M2E2R9-F1
#
_cell.length_a   1.000
_cell.length_b   1.000
_cell.length_c   1.000
_cell.angle_alpha   90.00
_cell.angle_beta   90.00
_cell.angle_gamma   90.00
#
_symmetry.space_group_name_H-M   'P 1'
#
loop_
_entity.id
_entity.type
_entity.pdbx_description
1 polymer ?
#
loop_
_entity_poly.entity_id
_entity_poly.type
_entity_poly.pdbx_seq_one_letter_code
_entity_poly.pdbx_strand_id
1 'polypeptide(L)'
;LYIYYDAVQQVLKQLPAASLYVVEQKQQRTKGGEVAHNQSQLTVQAMLVALLSHGKLLQPQVVSVKSSAITNLFDLNVGNERVSGQETLRKLVDAGTLNLQGKLKSAYFKETSVNREHLCGVLLLARAFYMLTET
;
A
#
# COMPACT_ATOMS: atom_id res chain seq x y z
N LEU A 1 -10.10 -14.44 15.44
CA LEU A 1 -10.92 -13.44 14.71
C LEU A 1 -11.17 -12.17 15.50
N TYR A 2 -11.67 -12.26 16.75
CA TYR A 2 -12.02 -11.09 17.57
C TYR A 2 -10.90 -10.04 17.71
N ILE A 3 -9.67 -10.48 17.99
CA ILE A 3 -8.49 -9.59 18.10
C ILE A 3 -8.21 -8.82 16.79
N TYR A 4 -8.38 -9.47 15.62
CA TYR A 4 -8.17 -8.81 14.33
C TYR A 4 -9.28 -7.80 14.03
N TYR A 5 -10.52 -8.11 14.41
CA TYR A 5 -11.64 -7.19 14.27
C TYR A 5 -11.43 -5.92 15.09
N ASP A 6 -11.04 -6.04 16.36
CA ASP A 6 -10.77 -4.88 17.23
C ASP A 6 -9.63 -4.01 16.68
N ALA A 7 -8.54 -4.65 16.21
CA ALA A 7 -7.44 -3.93 15.59
C ALA A 7 -7.88 -3.18 14.32
N VAL A 8 -8.66 -3.84 13.45
CA VAL A 8 -9.23 -3.21 12.24
C VAL A 8 -10.14 -2.04 12.61
N GLN A 9 -10.99 -2.17 13.63
CA GLN A 9 -11.85 -1.09 14.11
C GLN A 9 -11.05 0.12 14.62
N GLN A 10 -9.93 -0.11 15.31
CA GLN A 10 -9.04 0.98 15.74
C GLN A 10 -8.40 1.70 14.55
N VAL A 11 -7.92 0.95 13.55
CA VAL A 11 -7.34 1.52 12.33
C VAL A 11 -8.37 2.32 11.54
N LEU A 12 -9.59 1.79 11.37
CA LEU A 12 -10.66 2.47 10.62
C LEU A 12 -11.00 3.85 11.20
N LYS A 13 -10.93 4.03 12.53
CA LYS A 13 -11.16 5.31 13.19
C LYS A 13 -10.07 6.36 12.91
N GLN A 14 -8.87 5.92 12.54
CA GLN A 14 -7.73 6.78 12.25
C GLN A 14 -7.59 7.11 10.77
N LEU A 15 -8.27 6.38 9.89
CA LEU A 15 -8.20 6.63 8.46
C LEU A 15 -8.92 7.94 8.11
N PRO A 16 -8.28 8.82 7.31
CA PRO A 16 -8.96 9.99 6.82
C PRO A 16 -10.11 9.59 5.87
N ALA A 17 -11.14 10.43 5.81
CA ALA A 17 -12.18 10.29 4.80
C ALA A 17 -11.56 10.47 3.40
N ALA A 18 -11.86 9.55 2.50
CA ALA A 18 -11.38 9.56 1.12
C ALA A 18 -12.49 9.10 0.17
N SER A 19 -12.46 9.50 -1.10
CA SER A 19 -13.40 9.00 -2.11
C SER A 19 -13.10 7.55 -2.51
N LEU A 20 -11.87 7.09 -2.27
CA LEU A 20 -11.37 5.77 -2.62
C LEU A 20 -10.27 5.35 -1.64
N TYR A 21 -10.18 4.05 -1.37
CA TYR A 21 -9.01 3.44 -0.74
C TYR A 21 -8.35 2.47 -1.70
N VAL A 22 -7.02 2.53 -1.79
CA VAL A 22 -6.26 1.66 -2.69
C VAL A 22 -5.47 0.65 -1.87
N VAL A 23 -5.54 -0.63 -2.28
CA VAL A 23 -4.78 -1.73 -1.67
C VAL A 23 -3.90 -2.41 -2.70
N GLU A 24 -2.71 -2.84 -2.28
CA GLU A 24 -1.85 -3.66 -3.12
C GLU A 24 -2.32 -5.12 -3.07
N GLN A 25 -2.48 -5.74 -4.23
CA GLN A 25 -2.70 -7.18 -4.37
C GLN A 25 -1.36 -7.87 -4.60
N LYS A 26 -0.75 -8.34 -3.50
CA LYS A 26 0.51 -9.08 -3.54
C LYS A 26 0.29 -10.52 -4.01
N GLN A 27 1.17 -10.99 -4.88
CA GLN A 27 1.17 -12.37 -5.33
C GLN A 27 1.86 -13.23 -4.27
N GLN A 28 1.10 -13.99 -3.48
CA GLN A 28 1.68 -14.87 -2.48
C GLN A 28 2.13 -16.18 -3.14
N ARG A 29 3.43 -16.51 -3.05
CA ARG A 29 3.91 -17.87 -3.30
C ARG A 29 3.67 -18.66 -2.02
N THR A 30 2.69 -19.56 -2.01
CA THR A 30 2.46 -20.50 -0.89
C THR A 30 3.65 -21.46 -0.75
N LYS A 31 4.68 -21.06 0.00
CA LYS A 31 5.68 -21.98 0.54
C LYS A 31 5.15 -22.50 1.89
N GLY A 32 5.12 -23.82 2.07
CA GLY A 32 4.33 -24.54 3.08
C GLY A 32 4.57 -24.21 4.57
N GLY A 33 5.50 -23.30 4.92
CA GLY A 33 5.80 -22.91 6.31
C GLY A 33 5.14 -21.63 6.81
N GLU A 34 4.73 -20.71 5.93
CA GLU A 34 4.21 -19.37 6.34
C GLU A 34 2.69 -19.21 6.19
N VAL A 35 1.98 -20.33 5.99
CA VAL A 35 0.56 -20.34 5.62
C VAL A 35 -0.32 -19.63 6.65
N ALA A 36 -0.06 -19.81 7.94
CA ALA A 36 -0.86 -19.21 9.01
C ALA A 36 -0.70 -17.68 9.11
N HIS A 37 0.54 -17.15 9.02
CA HIS A 37 0.78 -15.70 9.07
C HIS A 37 0.19 -15.00 7.83
N ASN A 38 0.32 -15.64 6.66
CA ASN A 38 -0.25 -15.14 5.42
C ASN A 38 -1.79 -15.13 5.44
N GLN A 39 -2.42 -16.16 6.02
CA GLN A 39 -3.88 -16.19 6.21
C GLN A 39 -4.38 -15.07 7.13
N SER A 40 -3.66 -14.75 8.21
CA SER A 40 -4.02 -13.65 9.10
C SER A 40 -3.97 -12.29 8.39
N GLN A 41 -2.93 -12.03 7.59
CA GLN A 41 -2.83 -10.78 6.82
C GLN A 41 -3.96 -10.65 5.79
N LEU A 42 -4.29 -11.73 5.07
CA LEU A 42 -5.40 -11.76 4.12
C LEU A 42 -6.75 -11.53 4.81
N THR A 43 -6.92 -12.08 6.02
CA THR A 43 -8.13 -11.87 6.82
C THR A 43 -8.30 -10.40 7.20
N VAL A 44 -7.23 -9.73 7.65
CA VAL A 44 -7.24 -8.30 7.97
C VAL A 44 -7.56 -7.46 6.72
N GLN A 45 -6.95 -7.78 5.59
CA GLN A 45 -7.23 -7.09 4.32
C GLN A 45 -8.69 -7.27 3.89
N ALA A 46 -9.23 -8.48 3.96
CA ALA A 46 -10.63 -8.76 3.64
C ALA A 46 -11.59 -8.01 4.57
N MET A 47 -11.29 -7.93 5.87
CA MET A 47 -12.08 -7.15 6.84
C MET A 47 -12.07 -5.66 6.51
N LEU A 48 -10.90 -5.08 6.18
CA LEU A 48 -10.79 -3.69 5.77
C LEU A 48 -11.58 -3.42 4.49
N VAL A 49 -11.44 -4.28 3.47
CA VAL A 49 -12.18 -4.17 2.21
C VAL A 49 -13.68 -4.19 2.46
N ALA A 50 -14.17 -5.17 3.23
CA ALA A 50 -15.58 -5.31 3.52
C ALA A 50 -16.14 -4.11 4.31
N LEU A 51 -15.46 -3.68 5.37
CA LEU A 51 -15.94 -2.59 6.23
C LEU A 51 -15.87 -1.22 5.55
N LEU A 52 -14.91 -0.99 4.65
CA LEU A 52 -14.83 0.24 3.87
C LEU A 52 -15.86 0.25 2.72
N SER A 53 -16.25 -0.92 2.19
CA SER A 53 -17.12 -1.02 1.01
C SER A 53 -18.61 -1.30 1.32
N HIS A 54 -19.00 -1.59 2.57
CA HIS A 54 -20.36 -2.07 2.89
C HIS A 54 -21.25 -1.06 3.62
N GLY A 55 -22.44 -0.77 3.06
CA GLY A 55 -23.56 -0.18 3.79
C GLY A 55 -23.83 1.34 3.69
N LYS A 56 -23.29 2.10 2.72
CA LYS A 56 -23.67 3.52 2.52
C LYS A 56 -23.82 3.91 1.04
N LEU A 57 -24.76 4.83 0.74
CA LEU A 57 -25.09 5.31 -0.61
C LEU A 57 -23.92 5.98 -1.38
N LEU A 58 -22.90 6.51 -0.68
CA LEU A 58 -21.73 7.23 -1.22
C LEU A 58 -20.43 6.69 -0.63
N GLN A 59 -20.23 5.38 -0.67
CA GLN A 59 -19.11 4.74 0.03
C GLN A 59 -17.79 4.81 -0.74
N PRO A 60 -16.64 4.96 -0.03
CA PRO A 60 -15.34 4.89 -0.67
C PRO A 60 -15.13 3.50 -1.27
N GLN A 61 -14.90 3.43 -2.57
CA GLN A 61 -14.62 2.14 -3.19
C GLN A 61 -13.21 1.68 -2.81
N VAL A 62 -13.05 0.40 -2.51
CA VAL A 62 -11.73 -0.18 -2.33
C VAL A 62 -11.26 -0.78 -3.65
N VAL A 63 -10.17 -0.26 -4.18
CA VAL A 63 -9.58 -0.72 -5.45
C VAL A 63 -8.27 -1.44 -5.17
N SER A 64 -8.08 -2.57 -5.84
CA SER A 64 -6.86 -3.36 -5.75
C SER A 64 -5.97 -3.13 -6.97
N VAL A 65 -4.70 -2.79 -6.75
CA VAL A 65 -3.67 -2.73 -7.80
C VAL A 65 -2.76 -3.94 -7.69
N LYS A 66 -2.55 -4.67 -8.79
CA LYS A 66 -1.64 -5.82 -8.83
C LYS A 66 -0.22 -5.37 -8.51
N SER A 67 0.45 -6.07 -7.61
CA SER A 67 1.85 -5.77 -7.23
C SER A 67 2.78 -5.74 -8.45
N SER A 68 2.58 -6.63 -9.42
CA SER A 68 3.34 -6.65 -10.67
C SER A 68 3.17 -5.39 -11.53
N ALA A 69 2.01 -4.72 -11.48
CA ALA A 69 1.82 -3.46 -12.19
C ALA A 69 2.70 -2.36 -11.57
N ILE A 70 2.79 -2.31 -10.24
CA ILE A 70 3.63 -1.35 -9.51
C ILE A 70 5.10 -1.62 -9.81
N THR A 71 5.53 -2.90 -9.78
CA THR A 71 6.93 -3.22 -10.05
C THR A 71 7.33 -2.92 -11.48
N ASN A 72 6.45 -3.17 -12.45
CA ASN A 72 6.70 -2.86 -13.86
C ASN A 72 6.71 -1.35 -14.13
N LEU A 73 5.79 -0.57 -13.54
CA LEU A 73 5.73 0.89 -13.75
C LEU A 73 6.96 1.64 -13.25
N PHE A 74 7.62 1.09 -12.23
CA PHE A 74 8.77 1.73 -11.56
C PHE A 74 10.08 0.98 -11.76
N ASP A 75 10.13 0.03 -12.70
CA ASP A 75 11.29 -0.80 -13.02
C ASP A 75 11.95 -1.44 -11.78
N LEU A 76 11.13 -1.97 -10.87
CA LEU A 76 11.56 -2.56 -9.60
C LEU A 76 11.81 -4.07 -9.68
N ASN A 77 11.97 -4.63 -10.87
CA ASN A 77 12.23 -6.06 -11.05
C ASN A 77 13.71 -6.30 -11.34
N VAL A 78 14.33 -7.21 -10.61
CA VAL A 78 15.62 -7.83 -10.97
C VAL A 78 15.39 -9.33 -11.09
N GLY A 79 15.26 -9.80 -12.33
CA GLY A 79 14.76 -11.15 -12.60
C GLY A 79 13.31 -11.31 -12.16
N ASN A 80 13.06 -12.30 -11.29
CA ASN A 80 11.73 -12.59 -10.75
C ASN A 80 11.49 -12.00 -9.34
N GLU A 81 12.42 -11.18 -8.85
CA GLU A 81 12.37 -10.61 -7.51
C GLU A 81 12.19 -9.09 -7.57
N ARG A 82 11.39 -8.58 -6.64
CA ARG A 82 11.16 -7.14 -6.47
C ARG A 82 12.29 -6.55 -5.63
N VAL A 83 12.93 -5.50 -6.13
CA VAL A 83 13.92 -4.72 -5.38
C VAL A 83 13.27 -3.55 -4.62
N SER A 84 14.03 -2.95 -3.70
CA SER A 84 13.58 -1.79 -2.93
C SER A 84 13.20 -0.63 -3.83
N GLY A 85 12.05 0.00 -3.55
CA GLY A 85 11.59 1.18 -4.27
C GLY A 85 12.21 2.50 -3.78
N GLN A 86 13.01 2.49 -2.72
CA GLN A 86 13.42 3.72 -2.02
C GLN A 86 14.22 4.69 -2.89
N GLU A 87 15.09 4.15 -3.75
CA GLU A 87 15.87 4.98 -4.69
C GLU A 87 14.98 5.58 -5.77
N THR A 88 14.03 4.80 -6.32
CA THR A 88 13.04 5.29 -7.27
C THR A 88 12.20 6.40 -6.67
N LEU A 89 11.70 6.23 -5.44
CA LEU A 89 10.93 7.25 -4.75
C LEU A 89 11.76 8.52 -4.50
N ARG A 90 13.05 8.38 -4.13
CA ARG A 90 13.95 9.54 -3.96
C ARG A 90 14.05 10.34 -5.25
N LYS A 91 14.30 9.68 -6.38
CA LYS A 91 14.38 10.32 -7.70
C LYS A 91 13.08 11.05 -8.07
N LEU A 92 11.92 10.44 -7.81
CA LEU A 92 10.62 11.08 -8.05
C LEU A 92 10.41 12.33 -7.19
N VAL A 93 10.87 12.31 -5.94
CA VAL A 93 10.78 13.45 -5.03
C VAL A 93 11.74 14.57 -5.45
N ASP A 94 12.96 14.23 -5.84
CA ASP A 94 13.98 15.22 -6.23
C ASP A 94 13.69 15.83 -7.60
N ALA A 95 13.06 15.09 -8.51
CA ALA A 95 12.55 15.61 -9.79
C ALA A 95 11.28 16.47 -9.65
N GLY A 96 10.68 16.55 -8.45
CA GLY A 96 9.42 17.26 -8.20
C GLY A 96 8.16 16.54 -8.70
N THR A 97 8.29 15.33 -9.26
CA THR A 97 7.17 14.49 -9.71
C THR A 97 6.29 14.03 -8.56
N LEU A 98 6.87 13.81 -7.37
CA LEU A 98 6.14 13.48 -6.14
C LEU A 98 6.47 14.52 -5.07
N ASN A 99 5.48 15.35 -4.73
CA ASN A 99 5.67 16.44 -3.77
C ASN A 99 5.32 15.97 -2.34
N LEU A 100 6.34 15.60 -1.56
CA LEU A 100 6.21 15.42 -0.11
C LEU A 100 6.34 16.78 0.57
N GLN A 101 5.24 17.31 1.11
CA GLN A 101 5.23 18.61 1.76
C GLN A 101 6.16 18.64 2.99
N GLY A 102 7.15 19.53 2.96
CA GLY A 102 7.98 19.98 4.09
C GLY A 102 8.26 18.92 5.17
N LYS A 103 7.51 18.99 6.28
CA LYS A 103 7.69 18.12 7.46
C LYS A 103 7.59 16.63 7.11
N LEU A 104 6.74 16.24 6.16
CA LEU A 104 6.56 14.85 5.72
C LEU A 104 7.79 14.31 4.98
N LYS A 105 8.43 15.12 4.13
CA LYS A 105 9.70 14.75 3.48
C LYS A 105 10.75 14.45 4.54
N SER A 106 10.90 15.36 5.51
CA SER A 106 11.88 15.20 6.59
C SER A 106 11.58 13.99 7.51
N ALA A 107 10.31 13.71 7.80
CA ALA A 107 9.89 12.56 8.58
C ALA A 107 10.25 11.25 7.87
N TYR A 108 9.90 11.14 6.58
CA TYR A 108 10.22 9.95 5.77
C TYR A 108 11.72 9.62 5.75
N PHE A 109 12.59 10.62 5.59
CA PHE A 109 14.04 10.39 5.54
C PHE A 109 14.69 10.09 6.90
N LYS A 110 14.00 10.39 8.01
CA LYS A 110 14.43 10.05 9.38
C LYS A 110 14.01 8.66 9.82
N GLU A 111 13.10 8.01 9.10
CA GLU A 111 12.64 6.65 9.41
C GLU A 111 13.75 5.61 9.24
N THR A 112 13.57 4.49 9.95
CA THR A 112 14.43 3.30 9.78
C THR A 112 14.29 2.75 8.36
N SER A 113 15.31 2.05 7.85
CA SER A 113 15.28 1.47 6.50
C SER A 113 14.04 0.58 6.25
N VAL A 114 13.63 -0.18 7.28
CA VAL A 114 12.47 -1.07 7.22
C VAL A 114 11.17 -0.25 7.12
N ASN A 115 10.93 0.69 8.03
CA ASN A 115 9.74 1.54 7.99
C ASN A 115 9.67 2.36 6.70
N ARG A 116 10.82 2.86 6.26
CA ARG A 116 10.95 3.63 5.04
C ARG A 116 10.57 2.81 3.80
N GLU A 117 10.90 1.53 3.74
CA GLU A 117 10.42 0.64 2.66
C GLU A 117 8.90 0.49 2.67
N HIS A 118 8.29 0.35 3.84
CA HIS A 118 6.84 0.21 3.96
C HIS A 118 6.12 1.47 3.48
N LEU A 119 6.59 2.64 3.92
CA LEU A 119 6.08 3.94 3.47
C LEU A 119 6.32 4.14 1.97
N CYS A 120 7.50 3.75 1.48
CA CYS A 120 7.82 3.78 0.06
C CYS A 120 6.83 2.97 -0.77
N GLY A 121 6.54 1.74 -0.34
CA GLY A 121 5.56 0.88 -1.01
C GLY A 121 4.17 1.52 -1.11
N VAL A 122 3.70 2.18 -0.05
CA VAL A 122 2.40 2.88 -0.05
C VAL A 122 2.41 4.10 -0.97
N LEU A 123 3.48 4.89 -0.96
CA LEU A 123 3.62 6.08 -1.82
C LEU A 123 3.68 5.69 -3.31
N LEU A 124 4.44 4.64 -3.64
CA LEU A 124 4.50 4.12 -5.00
C LEU A 124 3.18 3.48 -5.42
N LEU A 125 2.46 2.78 -4.53
CA LEU A 125 1.11 2.29 -4.81
C LEU A 125 0.15 3.43 -5.18
N ALA A 126 0.12 4.48 -4.36
CA ALA A 126 -0.72 5.65 -4.62
C ALA A 126 -0.36 6.31 -5.95
N ARG A 127 0.94 6.49 -6.24
CA ARG A 127 1.39 7.05 -7.51
C ARG A 127 1.04 6.16 -8.71
N ALA A 128 1.24 4.85 -8.59
CA ALA A 128 0.89 3.89 -9.64
C ALA A 128 -0.60 3.94 -9.95
N PHE A 129 -1.46 4.05 -8.94
CA PHE A 129 -2.89 4.21 -9.15
C PHE A 129 -3.20 5.41 -10.04
N TYR A 130 -2.70 6.60 -9.70
CA TYR A 130 -2.92 7.80 -10.53
C TYR A 130 -2.38 7.63 -11.96
N MET A 131 -1.17 7.06 -12.11
CA MET A 131 -0.59 6.82 -13.43
C MET A 131 -1.41 5.85 -14.30
N LEU A 132 -2.08 4.87 -13.69
CA LEU A 132 -2.92 3.89 -14.39
C LEU A 132 -4.32 4.42 -14.72
N THR A 133 -4.77 5.48 -14.05
CA THR A 133 -6.09 6.07 -14.27
C THR A 133 -6.08 7.35 -15.10
N GLU A 134 -4.93 8.03 -15.20
CA GLU A 134 -4.75 9.28 -15.97
C GLU A 134 -4.36 9.03 -17.44
N THR A 135 -4.29 7.77 -17.89
CA THR A 135 -4.17 7.36 -19.30
C THR A 135 -5.54 7.27 -19.97
#